data_AF-A0A6H0CZT0-F1
#
_entry.id   AF-A0A6H0CZT0-F1
#
_cell.length_a   1.000
_cell.length_b   1.000
_cell.length_c   1.000
_cell.angle_alpha   90.00
_cell.angle_beta   90.00
_cell.angle_gamma   90.00
#
_symmetry.space_group_name_H-M   'P 1'
#
loop_
_entity.id
_entity.type
_entity.pdbx_description
1 polymer ?
#
loop_
_entity_poly.entity_id
_entity_poly.type
_entity_poly.pdbx_seq_one_letter_code
_entity_poly.pdbx_strand_id
1 'polypeptide(L)'
;MPVIVAGDLNVVERGHQPPHKVFGAWEYAFCDSFQATNLTDVFRHLHPDKTAHSWYGLTGAGFRFDHVFVSTPHAAHVAACDYHQQAREAGLTDHAVMTLRLGLPAHPKHVKGCGCPLTAYSHTV
;
A
#
# COMPACT_ATOMS: atom_id res chain seq x y z
N MET A 1 4.30 -12.92 -3.44
CA MET A 1 5.08 -11.67 -3.58
C MET A 1 4.09 -10.54 -3.46
N PRO A 2 4.32 -9.55 -2.58
CA PRO A 2 3.40 -8.44 -2.43
C PRO A 2 3.44 -7.53 -3.66
N VAL A 3 2.28 -7.07 -4.08
CA VAL A 3 2.13 -5.91 -4.97
C VAL A 3 1.77 -4.72 -4.10
N ILE A 4 2.47 -3.59 -4.30
CA ILE A 4 2.22 -2.33 -3.62
C ILE A 4 1.96 -1.28 -4.70
N VAL A 5 0.85 -0.55 -4.58
CA VAL A 5 0.58 0.64 -5.38
C VAL A 5 0.53 1.82 -4.43
N ALA A 6 1.39 2.81 -4.63
CA ALA A 6 1.53 3.92 -3.71
C ALA A 6 1.82 5.22 -4.45
N GLY A 7 1.27 6.32 -3.95
CA GLY A 7 1.54 7.67 -4.43
C GLY A 7 0.31 8.56 -4.38
N ASP A 8 0.48 9.77 -4.90
CA ASP A 8 -0.60 10.71 -5.13
C ASP A 8 -1.46 10.22 -6.31
N LEU A 9 -2.70 9.84 -6.02
CA LEU A 9 -3.67 9.40 -7.03
C LEU A 9 -4.68 10.50 -7.39
N ASN A 10 -4.62 11.67 -6.76
CA ASN A 10 -5.55 12.79 -6.93
C ASN A 10 -7.04 12.43 -6.79
N VAL A 11 -7.34 11.38 -6.02
CA VAL A 11 -8.70 10.91 -5.72
C VAL A 11 -8.90 10.80 -4.21
N VAL A 12 -10.16 10.88 -3.77
CA VAL A 12 -10.55 10.64 -2.37
C VAL A 12 -11.42 9.39 -2.26
N GLU A 13 -11.34 8.70 -1.12
CA GLU A 13 -12.24 7.58 -0.82
C GLU A 13 -13.66 8.06 -0.48
N ARG A 14 -14.65 7.16 -0.62
CA ARG A 14 -16.05 7.45 -0.28
C ARG A 14 -16.27 7.89 1.17
N GLY A 15 -15.45 7.37 2.08
CA GLY A 15 -15.49 7.70 3.51
C GLY A 15 -14.78 9.00 3.89
N HIS A 16 -14.21 9.74 2.94
CA HIS A 16 -13.45 10.95 3.22
C HIS A 16 -14.27 11.96 4.03
N GLN A 17 -13.63 12.57 5.04
CA GLN A 17 -14.23 13.58 5.90
C GLN A 17 -13.43 14.88 5.84
N PRO A 18 -14.05 16.04 5.58
CA PRO A 18 -15.47 16.21 5.29
C PRO A 18 -15.85 15.63 3.90
N PRO A 19 -17.14 15.32 3.66
CA PRO A 19 -17.59 14.92 2.34
C PRO A 19 -17.45 16.10 1.37
N HIS A 20 -16.83 15.87 0.22
CA HIS A 20 -16.64 16.88 -0.81
C HIS A 20 -17.58 16.63 -1.99
N LYS A 21 -18.42 17.62 -2.31
CA LYS A 21 -19.38 17.56 -3.43
C LYS A 21 -18.75 17.69 -4.81
N VAL A 22 -17.48 18.07 -4.86
CA VAL A 22 -16.75 18.31 -6.13
C VAL A 22 -16.36 16.99 -6.80
N PHE A 23 -16.15 15.92 -6.03
CA PHE A 23 -15.78 14.61 -6.59
C PHE A 23 -17.02 13.91 -7.15
N GLY A 24 -16.92 13.51 -8.42
CA GLY A 24 -17.92 12.75 -9.14
C GLY A 24 -17.89 11.27 -8.80
N ALA A 25 -18.92 10.54 -9.25
CA ALA A 25 -19.04 9.10 -9.02
C ALA A 25 -17.84 8.29 -9.56
N TRP A 26 -17.19 8.78 -10.63
CA TRP A 26 -16.05 8.12 -11.26
C TRP A 26 -14.78 8.15 -10.41
N GLU A 27 -14.52 9.23 -9.66
CA GLU A 27 -13.34 9.35 -8.78
C GLU A 27 -13.43 8.35 -7.62
N TYR A 28 -14.62 8.22 -7.04
CA TYR A 28 -14.87 7.19 -6.05
C TYR A 28 -14.78 5.78 -6.63
N ALA A 29 -15.29 5.56 -7.85
CA ALA A 29 -15.19 4.28 -8.54
C ALA A 29 -13.74 3.88 -8.86
N PHE A 30 -12.85 4.86 -9.08
CA PHE A 30 -11.43 4.60 -9.25
C PHE A 30 -10.83 3.96 -7.99
N CYS A 31 -11.08 4.51 -6.80
CA CYS A 31 -10.69 3.89 -5.53
C CYS A 31 -11.31 2.50 -5.36
N ASP A 32 -12.60 2.34 -5.66
CA ASP A 32 -13.30 1.05 -5.56
C ASP A 32 -12.69 -0.02 -6.49
N SER A 33 -12.13 0.38 -7.64
CA SER A 33 -11.50 -0.54 -8.60
C SER A 33 -10.28 -1.27 -8.03
N PHE A 34 -9.56 -0.66 -7.08
CA PHE A 34 -8.46 -1.32 -6.37
C PHE A 34 -8.99 -2.48 -5.52
N GLN A 35 -10.06 -2.25 -4.76
CA GLN A 35 -10.68 -3.31 -3.96
C GLN A 35 -11.21 -4.45 -4.85
N ALA A 36 -11.84 -4.11 -5.98
CA ALA A 36 -12.30 -5.08 -6.96
C ALA A 36 -11.17 -5.92 -7.59
N THR A 37 -9.93 -5.43 -7.58
CA THR A 37 -8.75 -6.11 -8.12
C THR A 37 -7.88 -6.80 -7.04
N ASN A 38 -8.43 -7.04 -5.85
CA ASN A 38 -7.73 -7.63 -4.70
C ASN A 38 -6.55 -6.79 -4.19
N LEU A 39 -6.73 -5.46 -4.19
CA LEU A 39 -5.84 -4.51 -3.54
C LEU A 39 -6.58 -3.86 -2.35
N THR A 40 -5.97 -3.91 -1.17
CA THR A 40 -6.50 -3.36 0.08
C THR A 40 -5.90 -1.98 0.33
N ASP A 41 -6.74 -0.96 0.57
CA ASP A 41 -6.30 0.35 1.08
C ASP A 41 -5.72 0.16 2.48
N VAL A 42 -4.40 0.36 2.59
CA VAL A 42 -3.66 0.07 3.80
C VAL A 42 -4.02 1.03 4.94
N PHE A 43 -4.22 2.31 4.63
CA PHE A 43 -4.54 3.30 5.65
C PHE A 43 -5.89 2.97 6.30
N ARG A 44 -6.90 2.65 5.48
CA ARG A 44 -8.23 2.26 5.97
C ARG A 44 -8.25 0.89 6.65
N HIS A 45 -7.37 -0.03 6.24
CA HIS A 45 -7.22 -1.32 6.91
C HIS A 45 -6.77 -1.17 8.37
N LEU A 46 -5.85 -0.23 8.65
CA LEU A 46 -5.35 0.01 10.01
C LEU A 46 -6.20 1.03 10.80
N HIS A 47 -6.76 2.01 10.09
CA HIS A 47 -7.44 3.17 10.69
C HIS A 47 -8.82 3.38 10.05
N PRO A 48 -9.80 2.48 10.29
CA PRO A 48 -11.08 2.51 9.59
C PRO A 48 -11.80 3.86 9.77
N ASP A 49 -11.78 4.41 10.98
CA ASP A 49 -12.57 5.60 11.34
C ASP A 49 -11.73 6.89 11.48
N LYS A 50 -10.40 6.82 11.28
CA LYS A 50 -9.52 7.98 11.47
C LYS A 50 -9.64 8.95 10.30
N THR A 51 -9.87 10.22 10.58
CA THR A 51 -9.70 11.29 9.59
C THR A 51 -8.24 11.72 9.57
N ALA A 52 -7.60 11.60 8.41
CA ALA A 52 -6.27 12.12 8.16
C ALA A 52 -6.17 12.55 6.70
N HIS A 53 -5.39 13.60 6.46
CA HIS A 53 -5.21 14.17 5.13
C HIS A 53 -3.73 14.18 4.76
N SER A 54 -3.50 14.04 3.47
CA SER A 54 -2.17 14.04 2.87
C SER A 54 -1.89 15.28 2.07
N TRP A 55 -2.88 16.04 1.62
CA TRP A 55 -2.67 17.28 0.87
C TRP A 55 -3.51 18.42 1.44
N TYR A 56 -2.95 19.63 1.41
CA TYR A 56 -3.62 20.85 1.85
C TYR A 56 -3.38 22.00 0.88
N GLY A 57 -4.45 22.48 0.25
CA GLY A 57 -4.40 23.65 -0.62
C GLY A 57 -4.37 24.98 0.14
N LEU A 58 -4.41 26.08 -0.61
CA LEU A 58 -4.35 27.45 -0.07
C LEU A 58 -5.47 27.77 0.94
N THR A 59 -6.61 27.09 0.85
CA THR A 59 -7.76 27.28 1.75
C THR A 59 -7.61 26.53 3.08
N GLY A 60 -6.59 25.67 3.22
CA GLY A 60 -6.39 24.80 4.38
C GLY A 60 -7.34 23.61 4.45
N ALA A 61 -8.22 23.43 3.46
CA ALA A 61 -9.02 22.21 3.34
C ALA A 61 -8.09 21.02 3.05
N GLY A 62 -8.22 19.97 3.86
CA GLY A 62 -7.40 18.77 3.73
C GLY A 62 -8.06 17.71 2.86
N PHE A 63 -7.23 17.01 2.08
CA PHE A 63 -7.65 15.92 1.20
C PHE A 63 -6.72 14.72 1.40
N ARG A 64 -7.26 13.51 1.29
CA ARG A 64 -6.46 12.28 1.29
C ARG A 64 -6.21 11.80 -0.14
N PHE A 65 -5.27 12.44 -0.84
CA PHE A 65 -4.91 12.14 -2.23
C PHE A 65 -3.82 11.08 -2.38
N ASP A 66 -2.85 11.07 -1.47
CA ASP A 66 -1.88 9.99 -1.34
C ASP A 66 -2.49 8.73 -0.74
N HIS A 67 -2.36 7.62 -1.46
CA HIS A 67 -2.83 6.30 -1.04
C HIS A 67 -1.71 5.27 -1.09
N VAL A 68 -1.86 4.22 -0.28
CA VAL A 68 -1.06 2.98 -0.38
C VAL A 68 -2.05 1.82 -0.41
N PHE A 69 -1.96 1.01 -1.46
CA PHE A 69 -2.67 -0.25 -1.58
C PHE A 69 -1.69 -1.42 -1.58
N VAL A 70 -2.10 -2.52 -0.95
CA VAL A 70 -1.35 -3.78 -0.96
C VAL A 70 -2.22 -4.92 -1.47
N SER A 71 -1.64 -5.87 -2.21
CA SER A 71 -2.34 -7.11 -2.55
C SER A 71 -2.94 -7.76 -1.30
N THR A 72 -4.26 -8.01 -1.31
CA THR A 72 -5.05 -8.43 -0.14
C THR A 72 -4.46 -9.60 0.65
N PRO A 73 -3.87 -10.66 0.03
CA PRO A 73 -3.21 -11.73 0.78
C PRO A 73 -2.06 -11.28 1.70
N HIS A 74 -1.49 -10.10 1.47
CA HIS A 74 -0.39 -9.55 2.24
C HIS A 74 -0.84 -8.43 3.22
N ALA A 75 -2.14 -8.10 3.28
CA ALA A 75 -2.67 -7.10 4.20
C ALA A 75 -2.38 -7.47 5.67
N ALA A 76 -2.44 -8.77 6.00
CA ALA A 76 -2.11 -9.28 7.34
C ALA A 76 -0.64 -9.06 7.76
N HIS A 77 0.24 -8.66 6.84
CA HIS A 77 1.64 -8.34 7.14
C HIS A 77 1.90 -6.83 7.26
N VAL A 78 0.87 -5.99 7.11
CA VAL A 78 0.99 -4.55 7.34
C VAL A 78 1.16 -4.31 8.83
N ALA A 79 2.23 -3.60 9.20
CA ALA A 79 2.57 -3.29 10.59
C ALA A 79 2.39 -1.80 10.96
N ALA A 80 2.36 -0.89 9.97
CA ALA A 80 2.08 0.53 10.17
C ALA A 80 1.76 1.22 8.84
N CYS A 81 0.94 2.28 8.88
CA CYS A 81 0.67 3.18 7.76
C CYS A 81 0.14 4.50 8.31
N ASP A 82 0.87 5.59 8.10
CA ASP A 82 0.55 6.89 8.70
C ASP A 82 0.98 8.06 7.81
N TYR A 83 0.37 9.22 8.04
CA TYR A 83 0.74 10.50 7.43
C TYR A 83 1.55 11.35 8.41
N HIS A 84 2.71 11.81 7.95
CA HIS A 84 3.65 12.65 8.70
C HIS A 84 3.64 14.07 8.17
N GLN A 85 3.20 15.01 9.01
CA GLN A 85 2.92 16.38 8.61
C GLN A 85 4.15 17.30 8.62
N GLN A 86 5.29 16.85 9.14
CA GLN A 86 6.46 17.68 9.42
C GLN A 86 7.00 18.40 8.17
N ALA A 87 7.09 17.72 7.03
CA ALA A 87 7.56 18.34 5.79
C ALA A 87 6.59 19.43 5.30
N ARG A 88 5.28 19.19 5.43
CA ARG A 88 4.23 20.16 5.11
C ARG A 88 4.26 21.38 6.03
N GLU A 89 4.35 21.14 7.32
CA GLU A 89 4.36 22.19 8.35
C GLU A 89 5.63 23.05 8.29
N ALA A 90 6.73 22.48 7.79
CA ALA A 90 7.95 23.22 7.47
C ALA A 90 7.90 23.97 6.13
N GLY A 91 6.80 23.86 5.36
CA GLY A 91 6.63 24.54 4.07
C GLY A 91 7.46 23.97 2.92
N LEU A 92 7.95 22.73 3.04
CA LEU A 92 8.76 22.07 2.00
C LEU A 92 7.91 21.47 0.88
N THR A 93 6.64 21.22 1.15
CA THR A 93 5.63 20.66 0.25
C THR A 93 4.25 20.96 0.82
N ASP A 94 3.21 20.91 0.00
CA ASP A 94 1.81 20.90 0.40
C ASP A 94 1.30 19.50 0.81
N HIS A 95 2.13 18.46 0.62
CA HIS A 95 1.82 17.08 1.00
C HIS A 95 2.44 16.65 2.35
N ALA A 96 1.70 15.84 3.10
CA ALA A 96 2.22 15.03 4.18
C ALA A 96 2.92 13.78 3.63
N VAL A 97 3.99 13.34 4.29
CA VAL A 97 4.68 12.10 3.90
C VAL A 97 3.84 10.90 4.32
N MET A 98 3.43 10.06 3.36
CA MET A 98 2.78 8.79 3.64
C MET A 98 3.82 7.69 3.83
N THR A 99 3.71 6.90 4.90
CA THR A 99 4.61 5.77 5.17
C THR A 99 3.87 4.44 5.17
N LEU A 100 4.57 3.38 4.79
CA LEU A 100 4.13 1.99 4.91
C LEU A 100 5.24 1.19 5.60
N ARG A 101 4.86 0.39 6.60
CA ARG A 101 5.72 -0.69 7.12
C ARG A 101 5.06 -2.03 6.86
N LEU A 102 5.68 -2.83 5.99
CA LEU A 102 5.19 -4.14 5.57
C LEU A 102 6.20 -5.23 5.95
N GLY A 103 5.73 -6.27 6.63
CA GLY A 103 6.51 -7.49 6.85
C GLY A 103 6.62 -8.29 5.56
N LEU A 104 7.84 -8.62 5.14
CA LEU A 104 8.05 -9.50 3.99
C LEU A 104 8.32 -10.92 4.51
N PRO A 105 7.61 -11.95 4.02
CA PRO A 105 7.97 -13.33 4.32
C PRO A 105 9.41 -13.56 3.86
N ALA A 106 10.21 -14.24 4.68
CA ALA A 106 11.54 -14.66 4.25
C ALA A 106 11.40 -15.51 2.99
N HIS A 107 12.14 -15.16 1.94
CA HIS A 107 12.28 -16.08 0.81
C HIS A 107 12.88 -17.37 1.34
N PRO A 108 12.28 -18.55 1.08
CA PRO A 108 12.93 -19.81 1.42
C PRO A 108 14.29 -19.82 0.72
N LYS A 109 15.37 -19.92 1.50
CA LYS A 109 16.71 -20.05 0.95
C LYS A 109 16.68 -21.25 0.00
N HIS A 110 17.17 -21.08 -1.22
CA HIS A 110 17.41 -22.21 -2.11
C HIS A 110 18.27 -23.22 -1.36
N VAL A 111 17.68 -24.34 -0.96
CA VAL A 111 18.42 -25.49 -0.44
C VAL A 111 19.22 -26.02 -1.62
N LYS A 112 20.53 -25.79 -1.62
CA LYS A 112 21.41 -26.42 -2.61
C LYS A 112 21.29 -27.94 -2.45
N GLY A 113 20.67 -28.56 -3.44
CA GLY A 113 20.91 -29.94 -3.88
C GLY A 113 20.79 -31.03 -2.83
N CYS A 114 19.66 -31.74 -2.87
CA CYS A 114 19.60 -33.14 -2.48
C CYS A 114 20.71 -33.90 -3.23
N GLY A 115 21.56 -34.62 -2.50
CA GLY A 115 22.61 -35.45 -3.09
C GLY A 115 22.00 -36.50 -4.01
N CYS A 116 22.35 -36.44 -5.29
CA CYS A 116 22.08 -37.52 -6.24
C CYS A 116 22.90 -38.75 -5.80
N PRO A 117 22.31 -39.94 -5.59
CA PRO A 117 23.10 -41.14 -5.39
C PRO A 117 23.69 -41.53 -6.74
N LEU A 118 25.01 -41.41 -6.88
CA LEU A 118 25.76 -41.98 -8.00
C LEU A 118 25.59 -43.50 -7.96
N THR A 119 24.73 -44.04 -8.82
CA THR A 119 24.71 -45.46 -9.16
C THR A 119 25.97 -45.76 -9.97
N ALA A 120 26.95 -46.42 -9.33
CA ALA A 120 28.13 -46.94 -10.01
C ALA A 120 27.69 -48.10 -10.93
N TYR A 121 27.78 -47.90 -12.25
CA TYR A 121 27.71 -49.00 -13.21
C TYR A 121 29.11 -49.60 -13.36
N SER A 122 29.29 -50.81 -12.82
CA SER A 122 30.41 -51.70 -13.11
C SER A 122 30.18 -52.33 -14.49
N HIS A 123 31.07 -52.08 -15.44
CA HIS A 123 31.21 -52.92 -16.62
C HIS A 123 32.63 -53.48 -16.68
N THR A 124 32.71 -54.77 -16.40
CA THR A 124 33.78 -55.67 -16.81
C THR A 124 33.60 -55.97 -18.29
N VAL A 125 34.61 -55.66 -19.11
CA VAL A 125 35.13 -56.53 -20.20
C VAL A 125 36.62 -56.28 -20.29
#